data_AF-A0A2E3H8U5-F1
#
_entry.id   AF-A0A2E3H8U5-F1
#
_cell.length_a   1.000
_cell.length_b   1.000
_cell.length_c   1.000
_cell.angle_alpha   90.00
_cell.angle_beta   90.00
_cell.angle_gamma   90.00
#
_symmetry.space_group_name_H-M   'P 1'
#
loop_
_entity.id
_entity.type
_entity.pdbx_description
1 polymer ?
#
loop_
_entity_poly.entity_id
_entity_poly.type
_entity_poly.pdbx_seq_one_letter_code
_entity_poly.pdbx_strand_id
1 'polypeptide(L)'
;QVAPGNRQISADFWHPVRERLKKEFGESFTVLCWCGAAGDQMPGPRLHADAENRMLQLRGVKGWTEECALRIVASALDVYTLVREERKGDVVLEHRSDQIRLPGWKLSEEEIAGIRATHDGFVEELKNNPDRANALARPISWRAQTLEVQENLMKSADGCYPTEIHVLRIGDVAVCTNQFELFTEYGLRMVARSDAQMTCVVQLAGPAYYLPTAEAIAGGGYSAIPETCPVSPAGGQVLVDETVKRITKLFNDLEISLPEEGQLIEGKPVGEGWVDLLASWDTWKGETEYWKLSEDGVLRGESRGGEYHFAWTKREDYRDFELHAVVKMSGTGANSGVGIRLRPKSAQEAPGYQFDMGPNHWGCLWEEGGAGMVHRFPPHHAEKLVRHGDWNHWYILTRGHHLQGWLNGVKTIDVVHKDGPAEGAIGFELCHGGKHTILEVMALTIRER
;
A
#
# COMPACT_ATOMS: atom_id res chain seq x y z
N GLN A 1 27.66 -19.61 -5.52
CA GLN A 1 28.58 -18.59 -6.07
C GLN A 1 30.02 -18.94 -5.70
N VAL A 2 30.99 -18.63 -6.54
CA VAL A 2 32.41 -18.66 -6.16
C VAL A 2 32.75 -17.25 -5.68
N ALA A 3 33.14 -17.08 -4.42
CA ALA A 3 33.50 -15.76 -3.89
C ALA A 3 34.76 -15.22 -4.61
N PRO A 4 34.91 -13.90 -4.83
CA PRO A 4 36.09 -13.35 -5.50
C PRO A 4 37.39 -13.82 -4.84
N GLY A 5 38.27 -14.48 -5.61
CA GLY A 5 39.54 -15.02 -5.12
C GLY A 5 39.46 -16.36 -4.38
N ASN A 6 38.26 -16.92 -4.20
CA ASN A 6 38.05 -18.26 -3.65
C ASN A 6 37.84 -19.27 -4.81
N ARG A 7 38.21 -20.55 -4.62
CA ARG A 7 37.93 -21.64 -5.57
C ARG A 7 36.80 -22.55 -5.10
N GLN A 8 36.18 -22.25 -3.96
CA GLN A 8 35.12 -23.04 -3.36
C GLN A 8 33.74 -22.53 -3.80
N ILE A 9 32.84 -23.48 -4.06
CA ILE A 9 31.42 -23.19 -4.23
C ILE A 9 30.84 -22.86 -2.85
N SER A 10 30.25 -21.67 -2.72
CA SER A 10 29.66 -21.17 -1.48
C SER A 10 28.28 -20.55 -1.74
N ALA A 11 27.38 -20.63 -0.76
CA ALA A 11 26.14 -19.82 -0.74
C ALA A 11 26.36 -18.46 -0.05
N ASP A 12 27.62 -18.04 0.08
CA ASP A 12 28.05 -16.86 0.81
C ASP A 12 27.51 -16.86 2.26
N PHE A 13 27.17 -15.70 2.81
CA PHE A 13 26.67 -15.56 4.19
C PHE A 13 25.37 -16.33 4.45
N TRP A 14 24.62 -16.73 3.41
CA TRP A 14 23.42 -17.55 3.60
C TRP A 14 23.71 -18.97 4.09
N HIS A 15 24.91 -19.51 3.79
CA HIS A 15 25.30 -20.82 4.32
C HIS A 15 25.35 -20.80 5.86
N PRO A 16 26.17 -19.96 6.51
CA PRO A 16 26.19 -19.89 7.98
C PRO A 16 24.87 -19.41 8.59
N VAL A 17 24.07 -18.57 7.91
CA VAL A 17 22.70 -18.23 8.38
C VAL A 17 21.86 -19.49 8.52
N ARG A 18 21.81 -20.33 7.47
CA ARG A 18 21.03 -21.57 7.47
C ARG A 18 21.50 -22.54 8.55
N GLU A 19 22.81 -22.77 8.67
CA GLU A 19 23.36 -23.69 9.68
C GLU A 19 23.02 -23.22 11.11
N ARG A 20 23.02 -21.91 11.36
CA ARG A 20 22.66 -21.35 12.67
C ARG A 20 21.17 -21.47 12.98
N LEU A 21 20.29 -21.14 12.02
CA LEU A 21 18.85 -21.26 12.22
C LEU A 21 18.40 -22.73 12.35
N LYS A 22 19.07 -23.67 11.68
CA LYS A 22 18.82 -25.11 11.87
C LYS A 22 19.18 -25.61 13.26
N LYS A 23 20.22 -25.06 13.89
CA LYS A 23 20.54 -25.38 15.29
C LYS A 23 19.45 -24.93 16.25
N GLU A 24 18.78 -23.83 15.93
CA GLU A 24 17.67 -23.28 16.73
C GLU A 24 16.35 -24.03 16.49
N PHE A 25 16.00 -24.27 15.23
CA PHE A 25 14.67 -24.76 14.83
C PHE A 25 14.62 -26.22 14.37
N GLY A 26 15.76 -26.90 14.34
CA GLY A 26 15.90 -28.29 13.90
C GLY A 26 16.31 -28.45 12.43
N GLU A 27 16.75 -29.66 12.08
CA GLU A 27 17.34 -29.98 10.78
C GLU A 27 16.40 -29.82 9.57
N SER A 28 15.09 -29.92 9.80
CA SER A 28 14.06 -29.71 8.77
C SER A 28 13.80 -28.24 8.47
N PHE A 29 14.34 -27.31 9.28
CA PHE A 29 14.16 -25.88 9.05
C PHE A 29 14.78 -25.45 7.72
N THR A 30 13.99 -24.75 6.93
CA THR A 30 14.39 -24.29 5.59
C THR A 30 14.45 -22.77 5.56
N VAL A 31 15.52 -22.25 4.98
CA VAL A 31 15.69 -20.81 4.74
C VAL A 31 15.48 -20.53 3.27
N LEU A 32 14.47 -19.73 2.96
CA LEU A 32 14.27 -19.13 1.64
C LEU A 32 14.71 -17.66 1.71
N CYS A 33 15.75 -17.31 0.95
CA CYS A 33 16.30 -15.96 0.96
C CYS A 33 15.77 -15.17 -0.23
N TRP A 34 15.12 -14.04 0.03
CA TRP A 34 14.74 -13.08 -1.00
C TRP A 34 15.73 -11.91 -1.00
N CYS A 35 16.41 -11.71 -2.13
CA CYS A 35 17.29 -10.57 -2.31
C CYS A 35 16.43 -9.33 -2.55
N GLY A 36 16.51 -8.34 -1.65
CA GLY A 36 15.85 -7.05 -1.83
C GLY A 36 16.52 -6.18 -2.89
N ALA A 37 16.01 -4.97 -3.11
CA ALA A 37 16.70 -3.96 -3.94
C ALA A 37 18.08 -3.66 -3.34
N ALA A 38 19.14 -4.06 -4.04
CA ALA A 38 20.51 -4.05 -3.53
C ALA A 38 21.57 -3.80 -4.62
N GLY A 39 21.19 -3.31 -5.80
CA GLY A 39 22.12 -3.09 -6.92
C GLY A 39 23.22 -2.05 -6.64
N ASP A 40 23.04 -1.23 -5.61
CA ASP A 40 23.97 -0.24 -5.10
C ASP A 40 24.51 -0.58 -3.70
N GLN A 41 24.29 -1.80 -3.22
CA GLN A 41 24.79 -2.27 -1.93
C GLN A 41 25.96 -3.25 -2.09
N MET A 42 26.90 -3.15 -1.15
CA MET A 42 27.98 -4.11 -0.99
C MET A 42 27.87 -4.70 0.42
N PRO A 43 27.85 -6.04 0.59
CA PRO A 43 27.77 -6.63 1.91
C PRO A 43 28.99 -6.29 2.77
N GLY A 44 30.19 -6.17 2.17
CA GLY A 44 31.45 -5.92 2.87
C GLY A 44 31.70 -4.46 3.29
N PRO A 45 32.50 -4.23 4.36
CA PRO A 45 32.78 -2.89 4.85
C PRO A 45 33.63 -2.11 3.83
N ARG A 46 33.17 -0.92 3.46
CA ARG A 46 33.90 0.02 2.57
C ARG A 46 34.59 1.15 3.34
N LEU A 47 34.14 1.41 4.56
CA LEU A 47 34.66 2.43 5.45
C LEU A 47 35.05 1.77 6.78
N HIS A 48 35.99 2.38 7.51
CA HIS A 48 36.40 1.94 8.85
C HIS A 48 36.87 0.47 8.95
N ALA A 49 37.52 -0.03 7.89
CA ALA A 49 37.93 -1.44 7.80
C ALA A 49 38.72 -1.92 9.04
N ASP A 50 39.63 -1.11 9.58
CA ASP A 50 40.40 -1.48 10.78
C ASP A 50 39.53 -1.63 12.03
N ALA A 51 38.53 -0.76 12.20
CA ALA A 51 37.60 -0.85 13.32
C ALA A 51 36.69 -2.08 13.18
N GLU A 52 36.17 -2.34 11.99
CA GLU A 52 35.38 -3.55 11.72
C GLU A 52 36.21 -4.82 11.91
N ASN A 53 37.45 -4.85 11.43
CA ASN A 53 38.37 -5.98 11.63
C ASN A 53 38.66 -6.23 13.12
N ARG A 54 38.85 -5.16 13.91
CA ARG A 54 38.96 -5.29 15.38
C ARG A 54 37.71 -5.91 15.99
N MET A 55 36.51 -5.51 15.54
CA MET A 55 35.26 -6.09 16.04
C MET A 55 35.13 -7.58 15.67
N LEU A 56 35.53 -7.98 14.45
CA LEU A 56 35.56 -9.40 14.06
C LEU A 56 36.48 -10.22 14.98
N GLN A 57 37.67 -9.69 15.29
CA GLN A 57 38.63 -10.33 16.21
C GLN A 57 38.05 -10.48 17.62
N LEU A 58 37.47 -9.42 18.17
CA LEU A 58 36.83 -9.43 19.50
C LEU A 58 35.66 -10.42 19.56
N ARG A 59 34.90 -10.56 18.47
CA ARG A 59 33.79 -11.51 18.38
C ARG A 59 34.26 -12.95 18.13
N GLY A 60 35.52 -13.15 17.73
CA GLY A 60 36.07 -14.48 17.44
C GLY A 60 35.54 -15.12 16.15
N VAL A 61 35.09 -14.31 15.17
CA VAL A 61 34.56 -14.81 13.90
C VAL A 61 35.58 -14.69 12.77
N LYS A 62 35.54 -15.63 11.83
CA LYS A 62 36.48 -15.69 10.69
C LYS A 62 35.89 -14.96 9.48
N GLY A 63 36.10 -13.65 9.45
CA GLY A 63 35.77 -12.81 8.31
C GLY A 63 34.32 -12.35 8.27
N TRP A 64 34.03 -11.55 7.25
CA TRP A 64 32.81 -10.76 7.19
C TRP A 64 31.55 -11.58 6.90
N THR A 65 31.68 -12.70 6.18
CA THR A 65 30.58 -13.63 5.89
C THR A 65 29.91 -14.16 7.17
N GLU A 66 30.70 -14.53 8.19
CA GLU A 66 30.19 -14.99 9.49
C GLU A 66 29.56 -13.84 10.29
N GLU A 67 30.12 -12.63 10.19
CA GLU A 67 29.55 -11.45 10.84
C GLU A 67 28.18 -11.08 10.27
N CYS A 68 28.05 -11.05 8.93
CA CYS A 68 26.75 -10.87 8.27
C CYS A 68 25.75 -11.91 8.75
N ALA A 69 26.15 -13.18 8.80
CA ALA A 69 25.27 -14.25 9.23
C ALA A 69 24.80 -14.09 10.68
N LEU A 70 25.69 -13.70 11.59
CA LEU A 70 25.32 -13.41 12.97
C LEU A 70 24.31 -12.27 13.09
N ARG A 71 24.52 -11.17 12.35
CA ARG A 71 23.61 -10.02 12.35
C ARG A 71 22.23 -10.40 11.81
N ILE A 72 22.18 -11.15 10.70
CA ILE A 72 20.94 -11.64 10.10
C ILE A 72 20.19 -12.56 11.09
N VAL A 73 20.88 -13.55 11.67
CA VAL A 73 20.27 -14.50 12.61
C VAL A 73 19.75 -13.79 13.85
N ALA A 74 20.53 -12.86 14.42
CA ALA A 74 20.09 -12.09 15.59
C ALA A 74 18.82 -11.30 15.30
N SER A 75 18.77 -10.59 14.17
CA SER A 75 17.57 -9.82 13.77
C SER A 75 16.36 -10.72 13.49
N ALA A 76 16.56 -11.86 12.82
CA ALA A 76 15.49 -12.80 12.52
C ALA A 76 14.89 -13.41 13.80
N LEU A 77 15.74 -13.82 14.75
CA LEU A 77 15.30 -14.41 16.02
C LEU A 77 14.58 -13.38 16.90
N ASP A 78 15.10 -12.16 16.99
CA ASP A 78 14.47 -11.06 17.73
C ASP A 78 13.03 -10.83 17.28
N VAL A 79 12.82 -10.60 15.96
CA VAL A 79 11.47 -10.40 15.40
C VAL A 79 10.61 -11.65 15.57
N TYR A 80 11.16 -12.84 15.34
CA TYR A 80 10.41 -14.10 15.50
C TYR A 80 9.88 -14.28 16.93
N THR A 81 10.62 -13.86 17.96
CA THR A 81 10.16 -13.96 19.36
C THR A 81 8.88 -13.17 19.63
N LEU A 82 8.68 -12.06 18.90
CA LEU A 82 7.51 -11.19 19.05
C LEU A 82 6.27 -11.77 18.35
N VAL A 83 6.46 -12.39 17.18
CA VAL A 83 5.36 -12.73 16.28
C VAL A 83 5.00 -14.22 16.24
N ARG A 84 5.76 -15.10 16.91
CA ARG A 84 5.60 -16.56 16.76
C ARG A 84 4.22 -17.10 17.15
N GLU A 85 3.49 -16.41 18.02
CA GLU A 85 2.14 -16.78 18.48
C GLU A 85 1.02 -16.14 17.63
N GLU A 86 1.35 -15.19 16.73
CA GLU A 86 0.40 -14.43 15.89
C GLU A 86 0.12 -15.13 14.53
N ARG A 87 0.27 -16.44 14.46
CA ARG A 87 0.17 -17.19 13.19
C ARG A 87 -1.28 -17.26 12.72
N LYS A 88 -1.53 -16.81 11.49
CA LYS A 88 -2.82 -16.92 10.80
C LYS A 88 -2.78 -18.09 9.82
N GLY A 89 -3.75 -19.00 9.93
CA GLY A 89 -3.84 -20.20 9.07
C GLY A 89 -4.64 -19.98 7.79
N ASP A 90 -5.57 -19.02 7.79
CA ASP A 90 -6.37 -18.63 6.64
C ASP A 90 -6.04 -17.18 6.29
N VAL A 91 -5.34 -16.98 5.18
CA VAL A 91 -4.89 -15.67 4.70
C VAL A 91 -5.19 -15.54 3.22
N VAL A 92 -5.54 -14.33 2.79
CA VAL A 92 -5.73 -14.03 1.37
C VAL A 92 -4.41 -14.29 0.63
N LEU A 93 -4.46 -15.22 -0.32
CA LEU A 93 -3.36 -15.50 -1.23
C LEU A 93 -3.80 -15.16 -2.65
N GLU A 94 -3.27 -14.07 -3.21
CA GLU A 94 -3.58 -13.66 -4.58
C GLU A 94 -2.29 -13.36 -5.34
N HIS A 95 -2.13 -13.94 -6.52
CA HIS A 95 -0.97 -13.75 -7.38
C HIS A 95 -1.39 -13.11 -8.70
N ARG A 96 -0.62 -12.13 -9.16
CA ARG A 96 -0.70 -11.60 -10.51
C ARG A 96 0.69 -11.52 -11.13
N SER A 97 0.77 -11.82 -12.41
CA SER A 97 1.97 -11.66 -13.22
C SER A 97 1.61 -10.95 -14.51
N ASP A 98 2.45 -10.03 -14.92
CA ASP A 98 2.27 -9.27 -16.14
C ASP A 98 3.61 -9.04 -16.82
N GLN A 99 3.61 -9.01 -18.15
CA GLN A 99 4.69 -8.38 -18.89
C GLN A 99 4.43 -6.89 -19.03
N ILE A 100 5.41 -6.08 -18.62
CA ILE A 100 5.41 -4.64 -18.81
C ILE A 100 6.56 -4.24 -19.74
N ARG A 101 6.42 -3.09 -20.39
CA ARG A 101 7.39 -2.57 -21.35
C ARG A 101 8.06 -1.33 -20.77
N LEU A 102 9.37 -1.39 -20.59
CA LEU A 102 10.16 -0.34 -19.94
C LEU A 102 10.95 0.44 -20.99
N PRO A 103 10.93 1.78 -21.01
CA PRO A 103 11.84 2.59 -21.81
C PRO A 103 13.31 2.11 -21.72
N GLY A 104 13.83 1.54 -22.80
CA GLY A 104 15.19 1.02 -22.89
C GLY A 104 16.24 2.14 -22.87
N TRP A 105 17.47 1.82 -22.48
CA TRP A 105 18.59 2.74 -22.63
C TRP A 105 19.15 2.63 -24.05
N LYS A 106 18.71 3.52 -24.94
CA LYS A 106 19.13 3.55 -26.34
C LYS A 106 20.49 4.21 -26.49
N LEU A 107 21.37 3.59 -27.26
CA LEU A 107 22.69 4.12 -27.59
C LEU A 107 22.74 4.67 -29.02
N SER A 108 23.64 5.62 -29.24
CA SER A 108 23.98 6.13 -30.56
C SER A 108 24.75 5.08 -31.38
N GLU A 109 24.75 5.25 -32.71
CA GLU A 109 25.52 4.37 -33.60
C GLU A 109 27.02 4.38 -33.27
N GLU A 110 27.55 5.52 -32.84
CA GLU A 110 28.96 5.67 -32.43
C GLU A 110 29.25 4.86 -31.15
N GLU A 111 28.41 4.95 -30.13
CA GLU A 111 28.54 4.17 -28.90
C GLU A 111 28.46 2.66 -29.18
N ILE A 112 27.51 2.24 -30.02
CA ILE A 112 27.36 0.83 -30.43
C ILE A 112 28.61 0.36 -31.17
N ALA A 113 29.16 1.17 -32.08
CA ALA A 113 30.38 0.85 -32.80
C ALA A 113 31.59 0.73 -31.85
N GLY A 114 31.70 1.62 -30.86
CA GLY A 114 32.75 1.57 -29.84
C GLY A 114 32.69 0.32 -28.96
N ILE A 115 31.49 -0.06 -28.51
CA ILE A 115 31.26 -1.28 -27.74
C ILE A 115 31.63 -2.52 -28.57
N ARG A 116 31.24 -2.55 -29.85
CA ARG A 116 31.57 -3.65 -30.77
C ARG A 116 33.07 -3.77 -31.01
N ALA A 117 33.76 -2.66 -31.29
CA ALA A 117 35.21 -2.65 -31.45
C ALA A 117 35.92 -3.17 -30.18
N THR A 118 35.45 -2.77 -29.00
CA THR A 118 36.00 -3.26 -27.73
C THR A 118 35.75 -4.74 -27.51
N HIS A 119 34.54 -5.22 -27.82
CA HIS A 119 34.19 -6.65 -27.78
C HIS A 119 35.11 -7.47 -28.69
N ASP A 120 35.24 -7.06 -29.95
CA ASP A 120 36.02 -7.78 -30.95
C ASP A 120 37.51 -7.78 -30.59
N GLY A 121 38.01 -6.69 -29.99
CA GLY A 121 39.34 -6.62 -29.39
C GLY A 121 39.56 -7.67 -28.31
N PHE A 122 38.63 -7.83 -27.36
CA PHE A 122 38.74 -8.87 -26.33
C PHE A 122 38.63 -10.29 -26.89
N VAL A 123 37.78 -10.50 -27.90
CA VAL A 123 37.68 -11.80 -28.59
C VAL A 123 39.01 -12.14 -29.29
N GLU A 124 39.63 -11.18 -29.95
CA GLU A 124 40.92 -11.37 -30.60
C GLU A 124 42.05 -11.57 -29.58
N GLU A 125 42.02 -10.85 -28.46
CA GLU A 125 42.94 -11.05 -27.35
C GLU A 125 42.82 -12.47 -26.77
N LEU A 126 41.60 -13.00 -26.64
CA LEU A 126 41.34 -14.37 -26.18
C LEU A 126 41.88 -15.41 -27.16
N LYS A 127 41.71 -15.22 -28.47
CA LYS A 127 42.29 -16.12 -29.48
C LYS A 127 43.80 -16.19 -29.38
N ASN A 128 44.43 -15.04 -29.18
CA ASN A 128 45.89 -14.93 -29.08
C ASN A 128 46.43 -15.37 -27.70
N ASN A 129 45.60 -15.32 -26.64
CA ASN A 129 45.99 -15.67 -25.27
C ASN A 129 44.90 -16.53 -24.58
N PRO A 130 44.75 -17.82 -24.96
CA PRO A 130 43.68 -18.67 -24.41
C PRO A 130 43.75 -18.89 -22.89
N ASP A 131 44.92 -18.73 -22.29
CA ASP A 131 45.15 -18.79 -20.85
C ASP A 131 44.41 -17.68 -20.08
N ARG A 132 44.06 -16.57 -20.76
CA ARG A 132 43.31 -15.45 -20.19
C ARG A 132 41.80 -15.61 -20.24
N ALA A 133 41.28 -16.77 -20.65
CA ALA A 133 39.85 -17.05 -20.76
C ALA A 133 39.02 -16.60 -19.55
N ASN A 134 39.48 -16.92 -18.32
CA ASN A 134 38.76 -16.54 -17.11
C ASN A 134 38.66 -15.03 -16.90
N ALA A 135 39.69 -14.27 -17.30
CA ALA A 135 39.69 -12.81 -17.16
C ALA A 135 38.86 -12.13 -18.25
N LEU A 136 38.79 -12.71 -19.45
CA LEU A 136 38.14 -12.12 -20.61
C LEU A 136 36.66 -12.54 -20.78
N ALA A 137 36.24 -13.66 -20.15
CA ALA A 137 34.89 -14.18 -20.28
C ALA A 137 33.80 -13.16 -19.93
N ARG A 138 33.95 -12.44 -18.79
CA ARG A 138 32.96 -11.45 -18.34
C ARG A 138 32.94 -10.19 -19.23
N PRO A 139 34.07 -9.54 -19.56
CA PRO A 139 34.09 -8.42 -20.50
C PRO A 139 33.50 -8.71 -21.88
N ILE A 140 33.76 -9.91 -22.43
CA ILE A 140 33.19 -10.37 -23.71
C ILE A 140 31.68 -10.57 -23.56
N SER A 141 31.25 -11.36 -22.57
CA SER A 141 29.84 -11.68 -22.36
C SER A 141 28.97 -10.44 -22.14
N TRP A 142 29.44 -9.45 -21.37
CA TRP A 142 28.68 -8.22 -21.15
C TRP A 142 28.44 -7.45 -22.44
N ARG A 143 29.47 -7.24 -23.25
CA ARG A 143 29.33 -6.46 -24.49
C ARG A 143 28.51 -7.19 -25.53
N ALA A 144 28.63 -8.52 -25.62
CA ALA A 144 27.77 -9.32 -26.48
C ALA A 144 26.28 -9.13 -26.10
N GLN A 145 25.96 -9.19 -24.80
CA GLN A 145 24.61 -8.94 -24.30
C GLN A 145 24.14 -7.51 -24.58
N THR A 146 24.99 -6.49 -24.38
CA THR A 146 24.64 -5.10 -24.69
C THR A 146 24.32 -4.92 -26.17
N LEU A 147 25.11 -5.48 -27.08
CA LEU A 147 24.87 -5.38 -28.51
C LEU A 147 23.56 -6.06 -28.92
N GLU A 148 23.25 -7.23 -28.33
CA GLU A 148 21.97 -7.92 -28.54
C GLU A 148 20.79 -7.08 -28.03
N VAL A 149 20.91 -6.48 -26.84
CA VAL A 149 19.89 -5.57 -26.29
C VAL A 149 19.66 -4.38 -27.22
N GLN A 150 20.72 -3.73 -27.72
CA GLN A 150 20.57 -2.59 -28.63
C GLN A 150 19.92 -3.01 -29.95
N GLU A 151 20.28 -4.18 -30.52
CA GLU A 151 19.62 -4.73 -31.70
C GLU A 151 18.12 -4.95 -31.47
N ASN A 152 17.75 -5.51 -30.32
CA ASN A 152 16.35 -5.72 -29.94
C ASN A 152 15.59 -4.39 -29.73
N LEU A 153 16.22 -3.39 -29.10
CA LEU A 153 15.62 -2.06 -28.93
C LEU A 153 15.41 -1.34 -30.26
N MET A 154 16.32 -1.49 -31.23
CA MET A 154 16.18 -0.93 -32.58
C MET A 154 15.07 -1.61 -33.39
N LYS A 155 14.86 -2.92 -33.20
CA LYS A 155 13.75 -3.66 -33.83
C LYS A 155 12.40 -3.39 -33.17
N SER A 156 12.38 -2.94 -31.90
CA SER A 156 11.15 -2.67 -31.17
C SER A 156 10.51 -1.36 -31.62
N ALA A 157 9.23 -1.40 -32.03
CA ALA A 157 8.49 -0.21 -32.48
C ALA A 157 8.34 0.87 -31.40
N ASP A 158 8.36 0.49 -30.12
CA ASP A 158 8.31 1.42 -28.97
C ASP A 158 9.69 1.73 -28.37
N GLY A 159 10.72 0.99 -28.78
CA GLY A 159 12.05 1.03 -28.17
C GLY A 159 12.07 0.70 -26.68
N CYS A 160 11.11 -0.11 -26.21
CA CYS A 160 11.03 -0.58 -24.84
C CYS A 160 11.58 -2.00 -24.68
N TYR A 161 12.16 -2.24 -23.51
CA TYR A 161 12.61 -3.53 -23.03
C TYR A 161 11.47 -4.25 -22.27
N PRO A 162 11.07 -5.46 -22.67
CA PRO A 162 10.04 -6.21 -21.95
C PRO A 162 10.58 -6.81 -20.65
N THR A 163 9.79 -6.76 -19.58
CA THR A 163 10.07 -7.48 -18.33
C THR A 163 8.79 -8.11 -17.81
N GLU A 164 8.91 -9.32 -17.28
CA GLU A 164 7.88 -9.90 -16.43
C GLU A 164 8.02 -9.34 -15.00
N ILE A 165 6.89 -9.05 -14.36
CA ILE A 165 6.81 -8.73 -12.94
C ILE A 165 5.74 -9.59 -12.30
N HIS A 166 5.98 -10.02 -11.06
CA HIS A 166 5.00 -10.71 -10.24
C HIS A 166 4.66 -9.84 -9.05
N VAL A 167 3.38 -9.81 -8.67
CA VAL A 167 2.92 -9.27 -7.40
C VAL A 167 2.06 -10.32 -6.70
N LEU A 168 2.40 -10.61 -5.45
CA LEU A 168 1.74 -11.59 -4.60
C LEU A 168 1.22 -10.87 -3.35
N ARG A 169 -0.05 -11.08 -3.01
CA ARG A 169 -0.62 -10.76 -1.71
C ARG A 169 -0.60 -12.00 -0.84
N ILE A 170 -0.04 -11.88 0.36
CA ILE A 170 -0.09 -12.89 1.43
C ILE A 170 -0.64 -12.19 2.67
N GLY A 171 -1.96 -12.28 2.88
CA GLY A 171 -2.66 -11.56 3.94
C GLY A 171 -2.55 -10.04 3.76
N ASP A 172 -1.77 -9.41 4.63
CA ASP A 172 -1.47 -7.97 4.68
C ASP A 172 -0.11 -7.61 4.03
N VAL A 173 0.65 -8.61 3.56
CA VAL A 173 1.98 -8.45 2.94
C VAL A 173 1.89 -8.52 1.42
N ALA A 174 2.49 -7.54 0.73
CA ALA A 174 2.78 -7.62 -0.69
C ALA A 174 4.21 -8.14 -0.92
N VAL A 175 4.39 -9.02 -1.89
CA VAL A 175 5.71 -9.39 -2.43
C VAL A 175 5.71 -9.02 -3.91
N CYS A 176 6.66 -8.21 -4.36
CA CYS A 176 6.79 -7.82 -5.76
C CYS A 176 8.16 -8.17 -6.32
N THR A 177 8.20 -8.67 -7.55
CA THR A 177 9.45 -9.13 -8.17
C THR A 177 9.92 -8.22 -9.30
N ASN A 178 11.23 -8.22 -9.54
CA ASN A 178 11.83 -7.65 -10.74
C ASN A 178 13.09 -8.44 -11.14
N GLN A 179 13.45 -8.40 -12.42
CA GLN A 179 14.63 -9.14 -12.92
C GLN A 179 15.97 -8.43 -12.65
N PHE A 180 15.95 -7.13 -12.34
CA PHE A 180 17.15 -6.31 -12.27
C PHE A 180 17.85 -6.41 -10.91
N GLU A 181 19.15 -6.10 -10.86
CA GLU A 181 19.83 -5.61 -9.66
C GLU A 181 19.40 -4.15 -9.47
N LEU A 182 18.33 -3.98 -8.71
CA LEU A 182 17.61 -2.73 -8.56
C LEU A 182 18.30 -1.85 -7.53
N PHE A 183 18.54 -0.59 -7.87
CA PHE A 183 19.04 0.38 -6.89
C PHE A 183 18.03 0.55 -5.74
N THR A 184 18.55 0.66 -4.52
CA THR A 184 17.77 0.65 -3.27
C THR A 184 16.65 1.69 -3.31
N GLU A 185 16.90 2.84 -3.93
CA GLU A 185 15.94 3.92 -4.08
C GLU A 185 14.63 3.48 -4.76
N TYR A 186 14.68 2.75 -5.88
CA TYR A 186 13.47 2.28 -6.55
C TYR A 186 12.67 1.33 -5.66
N GLY A 187 13.35 0.46 -4.92
CA GLY A 187 12.72 -0.43 -3.95
C GLY A 187 12.00 0.36 -2.85
N LEU A 188 12.64 1.40 -2.30
CA LEU A 188 12.03 2.29 -1.30
C LEU A 188 10.81 3.03 -1.85
N ARG A 189 10.85 3.51 -3.10
CA ARG A 189 9.69 4.15 -3.75
C ARG A 189 8.50 3.17 -3.88
N MET A 190 8.75 1.89 -4.19
CA MET A 190 7.69 0.87 -4.21
C MET A 190 7.11 0.63 -2.82
N VAL A 191 7.97 0.45 -1.81
CA VAL A 191 7.54 0.25 -0.42
C VAL A 191 6.72 1.44 0.09
N ALA A 192 7.18 2.66 -0.14
CA ALA A 192 6.54 3.88 0.37
C ALA A 192 5.17 4.18 -0.27
N ARG A 193 4.90 3.66 -1.47
CA ARG A 193 3.67 3.90 -2.23
C ARG A 193 2.70 2.73 -2.22
N SER A 194 3.06 1.63 -1.56
CA SER A 194 2.25 0.42 -1.49
C SER A 194 1.06 0.59 -0.54
N ASP A 195 -0.10 0.07 -0.92
CA ASP A 195 -1.28 0.01 -0.05
C ASP A 195 -1.22 -1.20 0.94
N ALA A 196 -0.20 -2.08 0.83
CA ALA A 196 0.00 -3.20 1.76
C ALA A 196 0.66 -2.74 3.07
N GLN A 197 0.37 -3.43 4.19
CA GLN A 197 0.99 -3.10 5.49
C GLN A 197 2.51 -3.30 5.46
N MET A 198 2.98 -4.29 4.70
CA MET A 198 4.39 -4.55 4.46
C MET A 198 4.58 -4.93 3.00
N THR A 199 5.66 -4.45 2.40
CA THR A 199 6.01 -4.78 1.01
C THR A 199 7.44 -5.30 0.93
N CYS A 200 7.60 -6.49 0.37
CA CYS A 200 8.88 -7.11 0.07
C CYS A 200 9.18 -6.97 -1.42
N VAL A 201 10.18 -6.17 -1.76
CA VAL A 201 10.74 -6.12 -3.11
C VAL A 201 11.72 -7.28 -3.25
N VAL A 202 11.59 -8.08 -4.30
CA VAL A 202 12.46 -9.22 -4.60
C VAL A 202 13.09 -9.00 -5.97
N GLN A 203 14.40 -8.88 -5.99
CA GLN A 203 15.16 -8.63 -7.20
C GLN A 203 15.73 -9.92 -7.79
N LEU A 204 16.36 -9.85 -8.97
CA LEU A 204 16.96 -11.00 -9.66
C LEU A 204 15.97 -12.14 -9.97
N ALA A 205 14.68 -11.82 -10.13
CA ALA A 205 13.66 -12.73 -10.63
C ALA A 205 13.66 -12.74 -12.17
N GLY A 206 14.78 -13.17 -12.76
CA GLY A 206 14.99 -13.19 -14.20
C GLY A 206 16.45 -12.93 -14.59
N PRO A 207 16.71 -12.53 -15.85
CA PRO A 207 18.03 -12.11 -16.31
C PRO A 207 18.64 -10.96 -15.46
N ALA A 208 19.86 -11.17 -14.97
CA ALA A 208 20.52 -10.28 -14.00
C ALA A 208 21.24 -9.09 -14.67
N TYR A 209 20.54 -7.97 -14.84
CA TYR A 209 21.10 -6.67 -15.26
C TYR A 209 20.92 -5.61 -14.18
N TYR A 210 21.75 -4.55 -14.18
CA TYR A 210 21.52 -3.42 -13.28
C TYR A 210 20.40 -2.51 -13.80
N LEU A 211 19.72 -1.82 -12.88
CA LEU A 211 18.79 -0.74 -13.18
C LEU A 211 19.11 0.48 -12.30
N PRO A 212 19.91 1.42 -12.82
CA PRO A 212 20.39 2.59 -12.09
C PRO A 212 19.38 3.74 -12.10
N THR A 213 19.48 4.61 -11.10
CA THR A 213 18.78 5.90 -11.08
C THR A 213 19.52 6.93 -11.95
N ALA A 214 18.87 8.07 -12.24
CA ALA A 214 19.51 9.12 -13.02
C ALA A 214 20.74 9.70 -12.30
N GLU A 215 20.65 9.82 -10.98
CA GLU A 215 21.72 10.25 -10.08
C GLU A 215 22.89 9.28 -10.10
N ALA A 216 22.62 7.97 -10.11
CA ALA A 216 23.65 6.94 -10.19
C ALA A 216 24.43 6.99 -11.50
N ILE A 217 23.75 7.26 -12.62
CA ILE A 217 24.38 7.45 -13.93
C ILE A 217 25.34 8.65 -13.90
N ALA A 218 24.92 9.78 -13.31
CA ALA A 218 25.80 10.93 -13.12
C ALA A 218 27.03 10.60 -12.24
N GLY A 219 26.91 9.62 -11.35
CA GLY A 219 28.01 9.11 -10.53
C GLY A 219 28.98 8.15 -11.25
N GLY A 220 28.61 7.60 -12.42
CA GLY A 220 29.51 6.86 -13.31
C GLY A 220 30.02 5.51 -12.80
N GLY A 221 29.34 4.89 -11.83
CA GLY A 221 29.69 3.56 -11.33
C GLY A 221 29.47 2.45 -12.38
N TYR A 222 30.16 1.31 -12.26
CA TYR A 222 30.01 0.20 -13.22
C TYR A 222 28.58 -0.37 -13.31
N SER A 223 27.78 -0.20 -12.25
CA SER A 223 26.36 -0.59 -12.18
C SER A 223 25.42 0.48 -12.79
N ALA A 224 25.99 1.52 -13.40
CA ALA A 224 25.25 2.66 -13.96
C ALA A 224 25.79 3.09 -15.34
N ILE A 225 26.26 2.12 -16.14
CA ILE A 225 26.72 2.34 -17.52
C ILE A 225 25.87 1.51 -18.50
N PRO A 226 25.76 1.91 -19.77
CA PRO A 226 24.98 1.18 -20.76
C PRO A 226 25.32 -0.30 -20.90
N GLU A 227 26.59 -0.68 -20.73
CA GLU A 227 27.05 -2.06 -20.88
C GLU A 227 26.49 -3.02 -19.82
N THR A 228 25.98 -2.48 -18.71
CA THR A 228 25.41 -3.27 -17.61
C THR A 228 23.92 -3.00 -17.37
N CYS A 229 23.34 -2.05 -18.12
CA CYS A 229 22.00 -1.50 -17.89
C CYS A 229 21.18 -1.43 -19.20
N PRO A 230 20.25 -2.36 -19.45
CA PRO A 230 19.43 -2.36 -20.67
C PRO A 230 18.30 -1.32 -20.64
N VAL A 231 17.97 -0.80 -19.45
CA VAL A 231 16.80 0.05 -19.19
C VAL A 231 17.26 1.41 -18.68
N SER A 232 16.60 2.46 -19.15
CA SER A 232 16.88 3.85 -18.75
C SER A 232 16.27 4.17 -17.37
N PRO A 233 16.67 5.27 -16.70
CA PRO A 233 16.01 5.71 -15.46
C PRO A 233 14.51 5.96 -15.60
N ALA A 234 14.06 6.40 -16.79
CA ALA A 234 12.64 6.54 -17.11
C ALA A 234 11.93 5.18 -17.09
N GLY A 235 12.61 4.13 -17.58
CA GLY A 235 12.12 2.76 -17.45
C GLY A 235 12.08 2.26 -16.01
N GLY A 236 13.04 2.66 -15.17
CA GLY A 236 12.97 2.40 -13.73
C GLY A 236 11.78 3.06 -13.05
N GLN A 237 11.41 4.28 -13.46
CA GLN A 237 10.19 4.93 -12.97
C GLN A 237 8.92 4.17 -13.39
N VAL A 238 8.83 3.76 -14.66
CA VAL A 238 7.71 2.93 -15.16
C VAL A 238 7.61 1.61 -14.39
N LEU A 239 8.74 0.96 -14.08
CA LEU A 239 8.77 -0.27 -13.28
C LEU A 239 8.15 -0.04 -11.90
N VAL A 240 8.50 1.05 -11.20
CA VAL A 240 7.91 1.41 -9.91
C VAL A 240 6.41 1.63 -10.04
N ASP A 241 5.99 2.47 -10.99
CA ASP A 241 4.58 2.86 -11.16
C ASP A 241 3.69 1.66 -11.47
N GLU A 242 4.11 0.81 -12.42
CA GLU A 242 3.36 -0.36 -12.81
C GLU A 242 3.35 -1.44 -11.72
N THR A 243 4.42 -1.57 -10.94
CA THR A 243 4.46 -2.47 -9.78
C THR A 243 3.49 -2.02 -8.68
N VAL A 244 3.56 -0.74 -8.29
CA VAL A 244 2.67 -0.15 -7.26
C VAL A 244 1.22 -0.26 -7.69
N LYS A 245 0.88 0.08 -8.95
CA LYS A 245 -0.48 -0.05 -9.50
C LYS A 245 -1.05 -1.46 -9.33
N ARG A 246 -0.23 -2.50 -9.50
CA ARG A 246 -0.65 -3.90 -9.33
C ARG A 246 -0.80 -4.29 -7.88
N ILE A 247 0.09 -3.82 -7.01
CA ILE A 247 -0.07 -3.96 -5.57
C ILE A 247 -1.39 -3.31 -5.14
N THR A 248 -1.63 -2.05 -5.52
CA THR A 248 -2.91 -1.37 -5.31
C THR A 248 -4.05 -2.25 -5.80
N LYS A 249 -4.03 -2.79 -7.02
CA LYS A 249 -5.12 -3.65 -7.50
C LYS A 249 -5.31 -4.97 -6.72
N LEU A 250 -4.38 -5.40 -5.88
CA LEU A 250 -4.51 -6.56 -4.98
C LEU A 250 -4.98 -6.19 -3.58
N PHE A 251 -4.74 -4.94 -3.16
CA PHE A 251 -5.01 -4.45 -1.81
C PHE A 251 -6.13 -3.41 -1.74
N ASN A 252 -6.48 -2.81 -2.87
CA ASN A 252 -7.46 -1.76 -3.02
C ASN A 252 -8.81 -2.36 -3.44
N ASP A 253 -9.72 -2.40 -2.47
CA ASP A 253 -11.11 -2.84 -2.54
C ASP A 253 -12.08 -1.69 -2.88
N LEU A 254 -11.57 -0.53 -3.32
CA LEU A 254 -12.36 0.65 -3.69
C LEU A 254 -13.12 0.50 -5.01
N GLU A 255 -13.85 -0.60 -5.18
CA GLU A 255 -14.77 -0.83 -6.28
C GLU A 255 -16.12 -0.14 -5.99
N ILE A 256 -16.61 0.65 -6.95
CA ILE A 256 -17.97 1.18 -6.90
C ILE A 256 -18.92 -0.02 -7.00
N SER A 257 -19.50 -0.37 -5.86
CA SER A 257 -20.30 -1.58 -5.64
C SER A 257 -21.67 -1.25 -5.04
N LEU A 258 -22.09 0.02 -5.21
CA LEU A 258 -23.38 0.51 -4.76
C LEU A 258 -24.52 -0.25 -5.45
N PRO A 259 -25.48 -0.82 -4.70
CA PRO A 259 -26.65 -1.46 -5.28
C PRO A 259 -27.53 -0.44 -6.02
N GLU A 260 -28.40 -0.92 -6.91
CA GLU A 260 -29.31 -0.07 -7.70
C GLU A 260 -30.18 0.81 -6.80
N GLU A 261 -30.73 0.25 -5.71
CA GLU A 261 -31.53 0.97 -4.72
C GLU A 261 -30.73 2.05 -3.98
N GLY A 262 -29.40 1.91 -3.93
CA GLY A 262 -28.52 2.89 -3.30
C GLY A 262 -28.19 4.09 -4.18
N GLN A 263 -28.59 4.09 -5.46
CA GLN A 263 -28.31 5.19 -6.38
C GLN A 263 -29.25 6.38 -6.16
N LEU A 264 -28.74 7.58 -6.44
CA LEU A 264 -29.53 8.81 -6.57
C LEU A 264 -29.54 9.22 -8.04
N ILE A 265 -30.73 9.27 -8.67
CA ILE A 265 -30.91 9.76 -10.04
C ILE A 265 -31.46 11.19 -9.94
N GLU A 266 -30.71 12.17 -10.45
CA GLU A 266 -31.05 13.59 -10.34
C GLU A 266 -31.36 14.02 -8.88
N GLY A 267 -30.60 13.47 -7.93
CA GLY A 267 -30.75 13.75 -6.49
C GLY A 267 -31.89 13.02 -5.80
N LYS A 268 -32.62 12.14 -6.49
CA LYS A 268 -33.75 11.38 -5.93
C LYS A 268 -33.41 9.90 -5.76
N PRO A 269 -33.82 9.24 -4.66
CA PRO A 269 -33.56 7.83 -4.44
C PRO A 269 -34.38 6.97 -5.41
N VAL A 270 -33.80 5.83 -5.81
CA VAL A 270 -34.42 4.88 -6.73
C VAL A 270 -35.48 4.04 -5.99
N GLY A 271 -36.64 3.89 -6.63
CA GLY A 271 -37.79 3.13 -6.11
C GLY A 271 -38.76 3.94 -5.26
N GLU A 272 -39.79 3.28 -4.74
CA GLU A 272 -40.87 3.89 -3.95
C GLU A 272 -40.68 3.65 -2.44
N GLY A 273 -41.48 4.34 -1.61
CA GLY A 273 -41.51 4.16 -0.15
C GLY A 273 -40.50 4.97 0.64
N TRP A 274 -39.79 5.90 0.00
CA TRP A 274 -38.84 6.80 0.65
C TRP A 274 -39.55 7.93 1.39
N VAL A 275 -39.14 8.17 2.63
CA VAL A 275 -39.58 9.27 3.49
C VAL A 275 -38.43 10.25 3.67
N ASP A 276 -38.67 11.52 3.39
CA ASP A 276 -37.72 12.60 3.64
C ASP A 276 -37.77 13.03 5.11
N LEU A 277 -36.69 12.78 5.85
CA LEU A 277 -36.58 13.14 7.25
C LEU A 277 -36.27 14.63 7.46
N LEU A 278 -35.87 15.36 6.41
CA LEU A 278 -35.63 16.81 6.47
C LEU A 278 -36.87 17.64 6.10
N ALA A 279 -38.02 17.00 5.86
CA ALA A 279 -39.25 17.69 5.46
C ALA A 279 -39.78 18.68 6.52
N SER A 280 -39.49 18.45 7.81
CA SER A 280 -39.87 19.37 8.89
C SER A 280 -38.97 19.23 10.12
N TRP A 281 -38.58 20.36 10.72
CA TRP A 281 -37.86 20.38 12.00
C TRP A 281 -38.72 19.89 13.18
N ASP A 282 -40.05 19.92 13.05
CA ASP A 282 -40.97 19.49 14.13
C ASP A 282 -40.85 17.99 14.46
N THR A 283 -40.26 17.19 13.56
CA THR A 283 -39.98 15.77 13.80
C THR A 283 -38.61 15.54 14.44
N TRP A 284 -37.87 16.59 14.79
CA TRP A 284 -36.52 16.53 15.36
C TRP A 284 -36.46 17.07 16.79
N LYS A 285 -35.42 16.65 17.52
CA LYS A 285 -34.93 17.24 18.75
C LYS A 285 -33.49 17.69 18.50
N GLY A 286 -33.15 18.90 18.93
CA GLY A 286 -31.82 19.46 18.80
C GLY A 286 -31.79 20.90 19.31
N GLU A 287 -30.62 21.35 19.74
CA GLU A 287 -30.45 22.73 20.22
C GLU A 287 -30.44 23.69 19.02
N THR A 288 -31.47 24.54 18.92
CA THR A 288 -31.70 25.44 17.77
C THR A 288 -30.63 26.53 17.61
N GLU A 289 -29.77 26.72 18.61
CA GLU A 289 -28.56 27.54 18.49
C GLU A 289 -27.56 26.93 17.50
N TYR A 290 -27.43 25.59 17.51
CA TYR A 290 -26.46 24.83 16.74
C TYR A 290 -27.05 24.27 15.45
N TRP A 291 -28.34 23.93 15.46
CA TRP A 291 -29.01 23.23 14.37
C TRP A 291 -30.14 24.05 13.76
N LYS A 292 -30.14 24.16 12.42
CA LYS A 292 -31.12 24.93 11.66
C LYS A 292 -31.48 24.20 10.38
N LEU A 293 -32.77 24.00 10.15
CA LEU A 293 -33.29 23.54 8.87
C LEU A 293 -33.72 24.76 8.05
N SER A 294 -33.21 24.89 6.83
CA SER A 294 -33.56 25.98 5.92
C SER A 294 -34.83 25.69 5.13
N GLU A 295 -35.41 26.72 4.50
CA GLU A 295 -36.63 26.60 3.68
C GLU A 295 -36.42 25.72 2.43
N ASP A 296 -35.19 25.61 1.94
CA ASP A 296 -34.78 24.75 0.82
C ASP A 296 -34.43 23.31 1.25
N GLY A 297 -34.68 22.95 2.52
CA GLY A 297 -34.56 21.57 3.00
C GLY A 297 -33.15 21.14 3.39
N VAL A 298 -32.21 22.07 3.59
CA VAL A 298 -30.85 21.77 4.04
C VAL A 298 -30.77 21.88 5.56
N LEU A 299 -30.42 20.78 6.22
CA LEU A 299 -30.10 20.82 7.64
C LEU A 299 -28.66 21.27 7.83
N ARG A 300 -28.46 22.33 8.60
CA ARG A 300 -27.14 22.86 8.94
C ARG A 300 -26.89 22.76 10.44
N GLY A 301 -25.79 22.12 10.81
CA GLY A 301 -25.20 22.12 12.14
C GLY A 301 -23.89 22.90 12.17
N GLU A 302 -23.67 23.77 13.16
CA GLU A 302 -22.38 24.43 13.37
C GLU A 302 -22.03 24.53 14.85
N SER A 303 -20.85 24.04 15.22
CA SER A 303 -20.24 24.25 16.54
C SER A 303 -18.80 24.74 16.37
N ARG A 304 -18.40 25.74 17.16
CA ARG A 304 -17.04 26.31 17.18
C ARG A 304 -16.14 25.66 18.24
N GLY A 305 -16.50 24.46 18.67
CA GLY A 305 -15.86 23.70 19.75
C GLY A 305 -16.63 23.81 21.07
N GLY A 306 -16.25 22.98 22.04
CA GLY A 306 -16.92 22.86 23.34
C GLY A 306 -17.45 21.46 23.59
N GLU A 307 -18.69 21.37 24.04
CA GLU A 307 -19.38 20.10 24.31
C GLU A 307 -19.93 19.47 23.01
N TYR A 308 -20.44 18.24 23.14
CA TYR A 308 -21.24 17.63 22.09
C TYR A 308 -22.57 18.36 21.91
N HIS A 309 -23.04 18.42 20.65
CA HIS A 309 -24.37 18.91 20.30
C HIS A 309 -25.04 17.98 19.28
N PHE A 310 -25.71 16.94 19.77
CA PHE A 310 -26.48 16.02 18.92
C PHE A 310 -27.83 16.62 18.50
N ALA A 311 -28.26 16.27 17.29
CA ALA A 311 -29.65 16.41 16.84
C ALA A 311 -30.16 15.08 16.30
N TRP A 312 -31.40 14.72 16.60
CA TRP A 312 -31.96 13.44 16.25
C TRP A 312 -33.47 13.50 16.02
N THR A 313 -34.01 12.50 15.33
CA THR A 313 -35.45 12.33 15.14
C THR A 313 -36.19 12.08 16.45
N LYS A 314 -37.37 12.66 16.64
CA LYS A 314 -38.27 12.35 17.79
C LYS A 314 -38.69 10.89 17.84
N ARG A 315 -38.73 10.22 16.68
CA ARG A 315 -38.94 8.78 16.54
C ARG A 315 -37.63 8.06 16.86
N GLU A 316 -37.69 7.05 17.72
CA GLU A 316 -36.51 6.38 18.30
C GLU A 316 -36.58 4.84 18.15
N ASP A 317 -37.42 4.32 17.25
CA ASP A 317 -37.66 2.88 17.04
C ASP A 317 -37.33 2.41 15.61
N TYR A 318 -36.44 3.11 14.89
CA TYR A 318 -35.97 2.66 13.57
C TYR A 318 -35.11 1.41 13.70
N ARG A 319 -35.54 0.32 13.04
CA ARG A 319 -34.89 -1.00 13.07
C ARG A 319 -34.12 -1.28 11.80
N ASP A 320 -34.82 -1.81 10.81
CA ASP A 320 -34.29 -2.29 9.53
C ASP A 320 -34.73 -1.34 8.43
N PHE A 321 -33.76 -0.75 7.76
CA PHE A 321 -34.01 0.31 6.78
C PHE A 321 -32.86 0.47 5.80
N GLU A 322 -33.16 1.18 4.72
CA GLU A 322 -32.20 1.80 3.84
C GLU A 322 -32.25 3.31 4.05
N LEU A 323 -31.09 3.97 4.02
CA LEU A 323 -30.96 5.39 4.29
C LEU A 323 -29.96 6.03 3.33
N HIS A 324 -30.36 7.11 2.66
CA HIS A 324 -29.44 8.00 1.96
C HIS A 324 -29.17 9.22 2.83
N ALA A 325 -27.90 9.57 2.99
CA ALA A 325 -27.48 10.84 3.55
C ALA A 325 -26.51 11.54 2.58
N VAL A 326 -26.84 12.75 2.14
CA VAL A 326 -25.94 13.58 1.31
C VAL A 326 -25.44 14.72 2.17
N VAL A 327 -24.16 14.63 2.53
CA VAL A 327 -23.54 15.44 3.58
C VAL A 327 -22.33 16.20 3.06
N LYS A 328 -22.14 17.42 3.54
CA LYS A 328 -20.96 18.23 3.30
C LYS A 328 -20.42 18.70 4.64
N MET A 329 -19.14 18.47 4.87
CA MET A 329 -18.48 18.84 6.11
C MET A 329 -17.32 19.81 5.84
N SER A 330 -17.23 20.85 6.65
CA SER A 330 -16.16 21.85 6.59
C SER A 330 -15.80 22.37 7.98
N GLY A 331 -14.74 23.18 8.07
CA GLY A 331 -14.20 23.70 9.32
C GLY A 331 -12.88 23.03 9.73
N THR A 332 -12.26 23.55 10.79
CA THR A 332 -10.92 23.13 11.22
C THR A 332 -11.01 21.93 12.17
N GLY A 333 -10.47 20.78 11.74
CA GLY A 333 -10.54 19.54 12.52
C GLY A 333 -11.96 18.97 12.62
N ALA A 334 -12.84 19.34 11.68
CA ALA A 334 -14.24 18.97 11.68
C ALA A 334 -14.45 17.46 11.81
N ASN A 335 -15.37 17.08 12.68
CA ASN A 335 -15.73 15.70 12.96
C ASN A 335 -17.22 15.62 13.31
N SER A 336 -17.88 14.61 12.75
CA SER A 336 -19.31 14.35 12.84
C SER A 336 -19.58 12.90 12.43
N GLY A 337 -20.83 12.46 12.45
CA GLY A 337 -21.23 11.15 11.96
C GLY A 337 -22.69 11.15 11.54
N VAL A 338 -23.04 10.29 10.58
CA VAL A 338 -24.45 9.94 10.36
C VAL A 338 -24.82 8.94 11.45
N GLY A 339 -25.56 9.42 12.44
CA GLY A 339 -25.97 8.66 13.59
C GLY A 339 -27.18 7.79 13.27
N ILE A 340 -27.10 6.50 13.57
CA ILE A 340 -28.23 5.58 13.45
C ILE A 340 -28.38 4.74 14.71
N ARG A 341 -29.62 4.31 14.96
CA ARG A 341 -29.98 3.53 16.14
C ARG A 341 -29.47 4.19 17.44
N LEU A 342 -29.53 5.52 17.46
CA LEU A 342 -29.14 6.33 18.61
C LEU A 342 -30.16 6.13 19.74
N ARG A 343 -29.72 6.22 20.98
CA ARG A 343 -30.55 6.19 22.20
C ARG A 343 -30.32 7.46 23.03
N PRO A 344 -30.78 8.62 22.53
CA PRO A 344 -30.36 9.91 23.07
C PRO A 344 -30.88 10.15 24.47
N LYS A 345 -29.98 10.58 25.37
CA LYS A 345 -30.33 11.00 26.73
C LYS A 345 -30.32 12.52 26.84
N SER A 346 -29.43 13.18 26.12
CA SER A 346 -29.28 14.63 26.06
C SER A 346 -28.57 15.05 24.76
N ALA A 347 -28.43 16.36 24.54
CA ALA A 347 -27.60 16.88 23.44
C ALA A 347 -26.11 16.54 23.58
N GLN A 348 -25.67 16.10 24.77
CA GLN A 348 -24.29 15.73 25.06
C GLN A 348 -24.05 14.22 25.07
N GLU A 349 -25.11 13.41 25.12
CA GLU A 349 -25.00 11.95 25.24
C GLU A 349 -26.08 11.26 24.39
N ALA A 350 -25.66 10.70 23.26
CA ALA A 350 -26.52 9.91 22.38
C ALA A 350 -25.84 8.60 21.94
N PRO A 351 -25.80 7.57 22.83
CA PRO A 351 -25.19 6.28 22.51
C PRO A 351 -25.83 5.62 21.29
N GLY A 352 -25.05 4.98 20.44
CA GLY A 352 -25.51 4.36 19.20
C GLY A 352 -24.44 4.34 18.13
N TYR A 353 -24.80 3.98 16.89
CA TYR A 353 -23.82 3.92 15.81
C TYR A 353 -23.64 5.27 15.14
N GLN A 354 -22.42 5.52 14.69
CA GLN A 354 -22.04 6.62 13.83
C GLN A 354 -21.29 6.10 12.61
N PHE A 355 -21.81 6.41 11.42
CA PHE A 355 -21.05 6.33 10.18
C PHE A 355 -20.14 7.55 10.15
N ASP A 356 -18.91 7.32 10.62
CA ASP A 356 -18.03 8.33 11.18
C ASP A 356 -17.38 9.17 10.07
N MET A 357 -17.21 10.46 10.34
CA MET A 357 -16.72 11.45 9.38
C MET A 357 -15.72 12.38 10.06
N GLY A 358 -14.54 12.50 9.47
CA GLY A 358 -13.48 13.36 9.99
C GLY A 358 -12.08 12.81 9.69
N PRO A 359 -11.03 13.54 10.09
CA PRO A 359 -9.65 13.13 9.86
C PRO A 359 -9.39 11.70 10.39
N ASN A 360 -9.07 10.76 9.50
CA ASN A 360 -8.86 9.33 9.78
C ASN A 360 -10.11 8.52 10.20
N HIS A 361 -11.31 9.10 10.12
CA HIS A 361 -12.56 8.48 10.56
C HIS A 361 -13.52 8.17 9.40
N TRP A 362 -13.39 8.87 8.27
CA TRP A 362 -14.20 8.59 7.07
C TRP A 362 -14.18 7.11 6.68
N GLY A 363 -15.37 6.58 6.39
CA GLY A 363 -15.54 5.17 6.02
C GLY A 363 -15.70 4.22 7.21
N CYS A 364 -15.45 4.68 8.44
CA CYS A 364 -15.51 3.84 9.65
C CYS A 364 -16.91 3.78 10.28
N LEU A 365 -17.13 2.76 11.10
CA LEU A 365 -18.29 2.64 11.99
C LEU A 365 -17.84 2.73 13.45
N TRP A 366 -18.34 3.74 14.15
CA TRP A 366 -18.14 3.93 15.58
C TRP A 366 -19.43 3.62 16.35
N GLU A 367 -19.33 3.09 17.57
CA GLU A 367 -20.43 2.94 18.50
C GLU A 367 -20.17 3.80 19.74
N GLU A 368 -20.90 4.91 19.83
CA GLU A 368 -20.86 5.82 20.97
C GLU A 368 -21.51 5.17 22.19
N GLY A 369 -20.84 5.25 23.34
CA GLY A 369 -21.28 4.60 24.58
C GLY A 369 -21.22 3.07 24.57
N GLY A 370 -20.59 2.45 23.57
CA GLY A 370 -20.45 1.01 23.41
C GLY A 370 -19.01 0.57 23.12
N ALA A 371 -18.82 -0.24 22.08
CA ALA A 371 -17.53 -0.84 21.72
C ALA A 371 -16.49 0.16 21.14
N GLY A 372 -16.88 1.40 20.85
CA GLY A 372 -16.01 2.36 20.17
C GLY A 372 -15.85 2.01 18.70
N MET A 373 -14.63 1.71 18.24
CA MET A 373 -14.37 1.42 16.83
C MET A 373 -14.85 0.01 16.45
N VAL A 374 -16.07 -0.09 15.92
CA VAL A 374 -16.69 -1.36 15.47
C VAL A 374 -16.12 -1.81 14.13
N HIS A 375 -15.91 -0.87 13.20
CA HIS A 375 -15.30 -1.15 11.90
C HIS A 375 -14.36 -0.02 11.50
N ARG A 376 -13.10 -0.35 11.19
CA ARG A 376 -12.10 0.60 10.72
C ARG A 376 -11.87 0.45 9.22
N PHE A 377 -12.09 1.53 8.49
CA PHE A 377 -11.70 1.64 7.09
C PHE A 377 -10.31 2.29 6.97
N PRO A 378 -9.41 1.85 6.07
CA PRO A 378 -8.06 2.41 5.98
C PRO A 378 -8.10 3.90 5.60
N PRO A 379 -7.47 4.81 6.39
CA PRO A 379 -7.54 6.25 6.11
C PRO A 379 -7.07 6.64 4.71
N HIS A 380 -5.99 6.03 4.21
CA HIS A 380 -5.48 6.30 2.87
C HIS A 380 -6.43 5.84 1.74
N HIS A 381 -7.31 4.88 1.99
CA HIS A 381 -8.39 4.51 1.07
C HIS A 381 -9.55 5.52 1.16
N ALA A 382 -9.94 5.92 2.38
CA ALA A 382 -10.97 6.92 2.60
C ALA A 382 -10.63 8.26 1.91
N GLU A 383 -9.38 8.71 1.99
CA GLU A 383 -8.91 9.94 1.33
C GLU A 383 -9.02 9.90 -0.20
N LYS A 384 -9.04 8.71 -0.82
CA LYS A 384 -9.29 8.55 -2.26
C LYS A 384 -10.78 8.65 -2.61
N LEU A 385 -11.68 8.50 -1.63
CA LEU A 385 -13.14 8.53 -1.80
C LEU A 385 -13.75 9.89 -1.45
N VAL A 386 -13.28 10.52 -0.38
CA VAL A 386 -13.89 11.70 0.22
C VAL A 386 -13.69 12.93 -0.66
N ARG A 387 -14.77 13.67 -0.89
CA ARG A 387 -14.77 14.97 -1.55
C ARG A 387 -14.71 16.06 -0.49
N HIS A 388 -13.50 16.46 -0.11
CA HIS A 388 -13.28 17.46 0.95
C HIS A 388 -13.91 18.81 0.59
N GLY A 389 -14.68 19.38 1.53
CA GLY A 389 -15.38 20.65 1.31
C GLY A 389 -16.53 20.59 0.31
N ASP A 390 -16.95 19.40 -0.11
CA ASP A 390 -18.03 19.16 -1.06
C ASP A 390 -18.98 18.05 -0.58
N TRP A 391 -20.04 17.80 -1.34
CA TRP A 391 -21.06 16.82 -1.03
C TRP A 391 -20.56 15.38 -1.20
N ASN A 392 -20.75 14.59 -0.15
CA ASN A 392 -20.47 13.17 -0.08
C ASN A 392 -21.78 12.41 0.15
N HIS A 393 -21.91 11.24 -0.47
CA HIS A 393 -23.08 10.39 -0.34
C HIS A 393 -22.77 9.18 0.52
N TRP A 394 -23.57 9.00 1.57
CA TRP A 394 -23.69 7.77 2.31
C TRP A 394 -24.97 7.04 1.89
N TYR A 395 -24.83 5.77 1.53
CA TYR A 395 -25.94 4.82 1.51
C TYR A 395 -25.73 3.80 2.62
N ILE A 396 -26.74 3.62 3.47
CA ILE A 396 -26.68 2.78 4.65
C ILE A 396 -27.81 1.76 4.57
N LEU A 397 -27.49 0.50 4.81
CA LEU A 397 -28.45 -0.60 4.88
C LEU A 397 -28.30 -1.33 6.21
N THR A 398 -29.43 -1.50 6.90
CA THR A 398 -29.50 -2.20 8.19
C THR A 398 -30.49 -3.36 8.12
N ARG A 399 -30.07 -4.54 8.57
CA ARG A 399 -30.90 -5.75 8.67
C ARG A 399 -30.54 -6.54 9.91
N GLY A 400 -31.40 -6.52 10.93
CA GLY A 400 -31.06 -7.03 12.26
C GLY A 400 -29.78 -6.39 12.77
N HIS A 401 -28.76 -7.18 13.09
CA HIS A 401 -27.44 -6.69 13.53
C HIS A 401 -26.41 -6.53 12.40
N HIS A 402 -26.82 -6.70 11.14
CA HIS A 402 -25.98 -6.51 9.98
C HIS A 402 -26.07 -5.05 9.51
N LEU A 403 -24.93 -4.36 9.51
CA LEU A 403 -24.79 -2.97 9.11
C LEU A 403 -23.89 -2.91 7.87
N GLN A 404 -24.38 -2.25 6.83
CA GLN A 404 -23.64 -2.01 5.60
C GLN A 404 -23.65 -0.53 5.25
N GLY A 405 -22.54 -0.03 4.74
CA GLY A 405 -22.34 1.38 4.38
C GLY A 405 -21.52 1.54 3.12
N TRP A 406 -21.97 2.43 2.25
CA TRP A 406 -21.25 2.84 1.05
C TRP A 406 -20.99 4.34 1.11
N LEU A 407 -19.73 4.73 0.97
CA LEU A 407 -19.29 6.12 0.86
C LEU A 407 -18.94 6.41 -0.61
N ASN A 408 -19.66 7.36 -1.21
CA ASN A 408 -19.51 7.73 -2.62
C ASN A 408 -19.53 6.53 -3.58
N GLY A 409 -20.37 5.55 -3.25
CA GLY A 409 -20.61 4.35 -4.04
C GLY A 409 -19.67 3.17 -3.78
N VAL A 410 -18.64 3.34 -2.94
CA VAL A 410 -17.76 2.24 -2.52
C VAL A 410 -18.21 1.71 -1.17
N LYS A 411 -18.36 0.40 -1.03
CA LYS A 411 -18.69 -0.25 0.24
C LYS A 411 -17.51 -0.10 1.21
N THR A 412 -17.70 0.64 2.29
CA THR A 412 -16.66 0.83 3.33
C THR A 412 -17.01 0.11 4.63
N ILE A 413 -18.27 -0.29 4.83
CA ILE A 413 -18.73 -0.97 6.04
C ILE A 413 -19.55 -2.19 5.63
N ASP A 414 -19.22 -3.35 6.22
CA ASP A 414 -19.98 -4.58 6.13
C ASP A 414 -19.70 -5.42 7.39
N VAL A 415 -20.56 -5.30 8.41
CA VAL A 415 -20.29 -5.88 9.73
C VAL A 415 -21.55 -6.42 10.38
N VAL A 416 -21.43 -7.59 11.02
CA VAL A 416 -22.46 -8.15 11.90
C VAL A 416 -22.06 -7.91 13.35
N HIS A 417 -22.66 -6.91 14.00
CA HIS A 417 -22.36 -6.54 15.39
C HIS A 417 -23.47 -6.99 16.33
N LYS A 418 -23.42 -8.27 16.74
CA LYS A 418 -24.49 -8.97 17.46
C LYS A 418 -24.91 -8.31 18.78
N ASP A 419 -23.97 -7.70 19.49
CA ASP A 419 -24.21 -7.13 20.83
C ASP A 419 -24.57 -5.63 20.80
N GLY A 420 -24.50 -4.98 19.64
CA GLY A 420 -24.84 -3.56 19.52
C GLY A 420 -26.33 -3.29 19.30
N PRO A 421 -26.74 -2.02 19.20
CA PRO A 421 -28.15 -1.63 19.17
C PRO A 421 -28.88 -2.16 17.93
N ALA A 422 -30.09 -2.67 18.15
CA ALA A 422 -31.01 -3.16 17.11
C ALA A 422 -32.02 -2.11 16.62
N GLU A 423 -32.26 -1.06 17.41
CA GLU A 423 -33.17 0.03 17.09
C GLU A 423 -32.75 1.34 17.76
N GLY A 424 -33.22 2.46 17.23
CA GLY A 424 -33.01 3.78 17.83
C GLY A 424 -33.37 4.93 16.89
N ALA A 425 -33.04 6.16 17.27
CA ALA A 425 -33.22 7.35 16.46
C ALA A 425 -32.18 7.47 15.33
N ILE A 426 -32.45 8.36 14.37
CA ILE A 426 -31.49 8.80 13.35
C ILE A 426 -31.09 10.23 13.68
N GLY A 427 -29.82 10.57 13.49
CA GLY A 427 -29.33 11.89 13.86
C GLY A 427 -27.96 12.21 13.33
N PHE A 428 -27.42 13.31 13.84
CA PHE A 428 -26.08 13.80 13.55
C PHE A 428 -25.43 14.35 14.80
N GLU A 429 -24.12 14.37 14.78
CA GLU A 429 -23.28 14.87 15.86
C GLU A 429 -22.54 16.14 15.44
N LEU A 430 -22.43 17.12 16.35
CA LEU A 430 -21.34 18.08 16.33
C LEU A 430 -20.38 17.71 17.46
N CYS A 431 -19.19 17.26 17.09
CA CYS A 431 -18.23 16.66 18.01
C CYS A 431 -17.68 17.67 19.03
N HIS A 432 -17.42 17.20 20.24
CA HIS A 432 -16.80 17.98 21.31
C HIS A 432 -15.32 18.36 21.04
N GLY A 433 -14.76 19.17 21.94
CA GLY A 433 -13.36 19.57 21.95
C GLY A 433 -13.08 20.85 21.16
N GLY A 434 -11.84 21.03 20.69
CA GLY A 434 -11.41 22.24 19.95
C GLY A 434 -11.76 22.25 18.46
N LYS A 435 -12.73 21.45 18.03
CA LYS A 435 -13.06 21.24 16.61
C LYS A 435 -14.07 22.30 16.17
N HIS A 436 -13.79 22.99 15.07
CA HIS A 436 -14.82 23.78 14.39
C HIS A 436 -15.47 22.88 13.35
N THR A 437 -16.69 22.43 13.62
CA THR A 437 -17.45 21.56 12.73
C THR A 437 -18.61 22.32 12.14
N ILE A 438 -18.66 22.35 10.82
CA ILE A 438 -19.82 22.73 10.04
C ILE A 438 -20.28 21.49 9.28
N LEU A 439 -21.51 21.03 9.55
CA LEU A 439 -22.16 19.94 8.84
C LEU A 439 -23.38 20.47 8.10
N GLU A 440 -23.49 20.14 6.83
CA GLU A 440 -24.64 20.44 5.99
C GLU A 440 -25.18 19.12 5.43
N VAL A 441 -26.49 18.94 5.46
CA VAL A 441 -27.18 17.73 4.99
C VAL A 441 -28.25 18.16 4.00
N MET A 442 -28.05 17.84 2.73
CA MET A 442 -28.94 18.22 1.63
C MET A 442 -30.06 17.20 1.41
N ALA A 443 -29.82 15.94 1.77
CA ALA A 443 -30.82 14.89 1.68
C ALA A 443 -30.63 13.89 2.82
N LEU A 444 -31.73 13.55 3.51
CA LEU A 444 -31.79 12.45 4.43
C LEU A 444 -33.10 11.68 4.21
N THR A 445 -33.05 10.63 3.39
CA THR A 445 -34.23 9.86 3.03
C THR A 445 -34.11 8.43 3.51
N ILE A 446 -35.18 7.91 4.09
CA ILE A 446 -35.23 6.56 4.67
C ILE A 446 -36.36 5.72 4.04
N ARG A 447 -36.11 4.43 3.88
CA ARG A 447 -37.12 3.42 3.53
C ARG A 447 -37.00 2.23 4.46
N GLU A 448 -38.04 1.96 5.24
CA GLU A 448 -38.10 0.80 6.13
C GLU A 448 -38.35 -0.49 5.35
N ARG A 449 -37.83 -1.62 5.85
CA ARG A 449 -37.86 -2.94 5.21
C ARG A 449 -38.70 -3.97 5.98
#